data_AF-A0A3D3US39-F1
#
_entry.id   AF-A0A3D3US39-F1
#
_cell.length_a   1.000
_cell.length_b   1.000
_cell.length_c   1.000
_cell.angle_alpha   90.00
_cell.angle_beta   90.00
_cell.angle_gamma   90.00
#
_symmetry.space_group_name_H-M   'P 1'
#
loop_
_entity.id
_entity.type
_entity.pdbx_description
1 polymer ?
#
loop_
_entity_poly.entity_id
_entity_poly.type
_entity_poly.pdbx_seq_one_letter_code
_entity_poly.pdbx_strand_id
1 'polypeptide(L)' 'KRFIVDPPTIENLGFRWYIEGDSNRNASVDVAFRKKGHSQWNRGLPMLRVHHEISNQRYGPYRTGNLFAGSVLFLEPAT' A
#
# COMPACT_ATOMS: atom_id res chain seq x y z
N LYS A 1 -14.84 -3.07 -2.39
CA LYS A 1 -13.50 -2.46 -2.05
C LYS A 1 -13.12 -2.72 -0.59
N ARG A 2 -11.84 -3.01 -0.28
CA ARG A 2 -11.37 -3.35 1.08
C ARG A 2 -9.98 -2.76 1.35
N PHE A 3 -9.85 -1.97 2.42
CA PHE A 3 -8.57 -1.42 2.88
C PHE A 3 -8.03 -2.26 4.05
N ILE A 4 -6.78 -2.68 3.97
CA ILE A 4 -6.11 -3.53 4.94
C ILE A 4 -4.86 -2.81 5.43
N VAL A 5 -4.71 -2.75 6.75
CA VAL A 5 -3.45 -2.38 7.40
C VAL A 5 -2.71 -3.68 7.71
N ASP A 6 -1.54 -3.85 7.13
CA ASP A 6 -0.69 -4.99 7.43
C ASP A 6 -0.01 -4.80 8.80
N PRO A 7 0.39 -5.89 9.49
CA PRO A 7 1.08 -5.78 10.77
C PRO A 7 2.29 -4.82 10.67
N PRO A 8 2.42 -3.86 11.58
CA PRO A 8 3.51 -2.90 11.52
C PRO A 8 4.85 -3.57 11.84
N THR A 9 5.91 -2.99 11.31
CA THR A 9 7.27 -3.24 11.81
C THR A 9 7.68 -2.11 12.76
N ILE A 10 8.89 -2.14 13.32
CA ILE A 10 9.36 -1.14 14.30
C ILE A 10 9.20 0.30 13.75
N GLU A 11 9.49 0.50 12.47
CA GLU A 11 9.58 1.84 11.85
C GLU A 11 8.77 1.97 10.56
N ASN A 12 7.89 1.01 10.24
CA ASN A 12 7.17 1.03 8.96
C ASN A 12 5.74 0.50 9.09
N LEU A 13 4.82 1.14 8.36
CA LEU A 13 3.42 0.72 8.22
C LEU A 13 3.16 0.25 6.78
N GLY A 14 2.50 -0.91 6.63
CA GLY A 14 2.12 -1.47 5.33
C GLY A 14 0.62 -1.40 5.09
N PHE A 15 0.21 -1.16 3.85
CA PHE A 15 -1.19 -1.01 3.45
C PHE A 15 -1.49 -1.73 2.13
N ARG A 16 -2.67 -2.33 2.06
CA ARG A 16 -3.24 -2.90 0.84
C ARG A 16 -4.67 -2.43 0.64
N TRP A 17 -4.98 -1.90 -0.54
CA TRP A 17 -6.31 -1.42 -0.87
C TRP A 17 -6.86 -2.11 -2.10
N TYR A 18 -7.76 -3.07 -1.89
CA TYR A 18 -8.46 -3.79 -2.94
C TYR A 18 -9.53 -2.91 -3.59
N ILE A 19 -9.48 -2.83 -4.92
CA ILE A 19 -10.35 -2.01 -5.74
C ILE A 19 -11.10 -2.83 -6.80
N GLU A 20 -12.16 -2.24 -7.33
CA GLU A 20 -12.93 -2.74 -8.46
C GLU A 20 -12.82 -1.72 -9.60
N GLY A 21 -12.92 -2.18 -10.86
CA GLY A 21 -12.71 -1.33 -12.04
C GLY A 21 -11.23 -1.05 -12.32
N ASP A 22 -10.98 0.11 -12.94
CA ASP A 22 -9.64 0.55 -13.40
C ASP A 22 -8.95 -0.47 -14.32
N SER A 23 -9.71 -1.05 -15.25
CA SER A 23 -9.18 -1.98 -16.25
C SER A 23 -8.20 -1.31 -17.23
N ASN A 24 -8.29 0.01 -17.39
CA ASN A 24 -7.36 0.84 -18.15
C ASN A 24 -6.08 1.21 -17.37
N ARG A 25 -5.97 0.81 -16.09
CA ARG A 25 -4.78 0.95 -15.24
C ARG A 25 -4.23 2.38 -15.12
N ASN A 26 -5.11 3.37 -15.05
CA ASN A 26 -4.71 4.78 -14.97
C ASN A 26 -5.04 5.44 -13.61
N ALA A 27 -5.64 4.70 -12.69
CA ALA A 27 -5.80 5.16 -11.32
C ALA A 27 -4.45 5.19 -10.57
N SER A 28 -4.30 6.20 -9.71
CA SER A 28 -3.18 6.36 -8.79
C SER A 28 -3.68 6.58 -7.35
N VAL A 29 -2.82 6.32 -6.37
CA VAL A 29 -3.08 6.62 -4.95
C VAL A 29 -1.86 7.31 -4.36
N ASP A 30 -2.04 8.57 -3.98
CA ASP A 30 -1.06 9.34 -3.21
C ASP A 30 -1.22 9.08 -1.71
N VAL A 31 -0.09 9.10 -1.00
CA VAL A 31 -0.04 8.87 0.44
C VAL A 31 0.43 10.12 1.16
N ALA A 32 -0.31 10.54 2.18
CA ALA A 32 0.12 11.55 3.13
C ALA A 32 -0.06 11.00 4.56
N PHE A 33 0.85 11.34 5.46
CA PHE A 33 0.82 10.89 6.85
C PHE A 33 1.22 12.03 7.79
N ARG A 34 0.86 11.89 9.07
CA ARG A 34 1.27 12.82 10.12
C ARG A 34 1.35 12.09 11.45
N LYS A 35 2.22 12.58 12.33
CA LYS A 35 2.27 12.15 13.72
C LYS A 35 1.01 12.62 14.46
N LYS A 36 0.47 11.78 15.33
CA LYS A 36 -0.67 12.16 16.18
C LYS A 36 -0.29 13.39 17.01
N GLY A 37 -1.20 14.38 17.09
CA GLY A 37 -0.94 15.66 17.77
C GLY A 37 -0.24 16.72 16.91
N HIS A 38 0.31 16.36 15.74
CA HIS A 38 0.86 17.33 14.79
C HIS A 38 -0.20 17.71 13.75
N SER A 39 -0.15 18.96 13.27
CA SER A 39 -1.00 19.48 12.21
C SER A 39 -0.39 19.34 10.81
N GLN A 40 0.95 19.28 10.73
CA GLN A 40 1.66 19.17 9.46
C GLN A 40 1.57 17.75 8.89
N TRP A 41 1.24 17.66 7.60
CA TRP A 41 1.26 16.42 6.83
C TRP A 41 2.57 16.28 6.06
N ASN A 42 3.13 15.08 6.08
CA ASN A 42 4.27 14.67 5.28
C ASN A 42 3.78 13.84 4.10
N ARG A 43 4.47 13.95 2.97
CA ARG A 43 4.19 13.12 1.79
C ARG A 43 4.91 11.79 1.91
N GLY A 44 4.16 10.71 1.72
CA GLY A 44 4.70 9.36 1.55
C GLY A 44 4.91 9.04 0.07
N LEU A 45 5.45 7.84 -0.20
CA LEU A 45 5.50 7.30 -1.55
C LEU A 45 4.08 6.93 -2.02
N PRO A 46 3.74 7.16 -3.30
CA PRO A 46 2.47 6.70 -3.85
C PRO A 46 2.39 5.16 -3.78
N MET A 47 1.17 4.63 -3.67
CA MET A 47 0.99 3.19 -3.66
C MET A 47 1.19 2.59 -5.06
N LEU A 48 1.82 1.42 -5.12
CA LEU A 48 1.99 0.67 -6.35
C LEU A 48 0.65 0.11 -6.82
N ARG A 49 0.33 0.36 -8.09
CA ARG A 49 -0.81 -0.25 -8.76
C ARG A 49 -0.51 -1.72 -9.10
N VAL A 50 -1.33 -2.64 -8.59
CA VAL A 50 -1.21 -4.10 -8.79
C VAL A 50 -2.47 -4.64 -9.47
N HIS A 51 -2.34 -5.17 -10.68
CA HIS A 51 -3.45 -5.63 -11.51
C HIS A 51 -3.22 -7.02 -12.11
N HIS A 52 -3.46 -8.04 -11.28
CA HIS A 52 -3.50 -9.44 -11.67
C HIS A 52 -2.24 -9.97 -12.38
N GLU A 53 -1.08 -9.41 -12.06
CA GLU A 53 0.21 -9.93 -12.47
C GLU A 53 0.39 -11.37 -11.98
N ILE A 54 1.11 -12.17 -12.76
CA ILE A 54 1.48 -13.53 -12.38
C ILE A 54 2.93 -13.52 -11.92
N SER A 55 3.16 -13.94 -10.68
CA SER A 55 4.47 -14.19 -10.12
C SER A 55 4.75 -15.69 -10.17
N ASN A 56 5.81 -16.10 -10.86
CA ASN A 56 6.25 -17.48 -10.90
C ASN A 56 7.03 -17.79 -9.61
N GLN A 57 6.37 -18.48 -8.67
CA GLN A 57 7.00 -18.86 -7.41
C GLN A 57 7.39 -20.34 -7.42
N ARG A 58 8.30 -20.72 -6.51
CA ARG A 58 8.78 -22.10 -6.37
C ARG A 58 7.65 -23.13 -6.18
N TYR A 59 6.56 -22.73 -5.56
CA TYR A 59 5.40 -23.59 -5.24
C TYR A 59 4.25 -23.46 -6.24
N GLY A 60 4.50 -22.83 -7.39
CA GLY A 60 3.51 -22.61 -8.45
C GLY A 60 3.26 -21.13 -8.74
N PRO A 61 2.61 -20.81 -9.87
CA PRO A 61 2.29 -19.44 -10.22
C PRO A 61 1.25 -18.86 -9.26
N TYR A 62 1.52 -17.66 -8.74
CA TYR A 62 0.58 -16.87 -7.95
C TYR A 62 0.08 -15.70 -8.77
N ARG A 63 -1.24 -15.57 -8.90
CA ARG A 63 -1.89 -14.40 -9.52
C ARG A 63 -2.29 -13.40 -8.45
N THR A 64 -1.84 -12.16 -8.59
CA THR A 64 -2.20 -11.07 -7.67
C THR A 64 -3.66 -10.64 -7.82
N GLY A 65 -4.15 -9.87 -6.84
CA GLY A 65 -5.47 -9.25 -6.91
C GLY A 65 -5.51 -7.98 -7.78
N ASN A 66 -6.63 -7.25 -7.68
CA ASN A 66 -6.77 -5.90 -8.18
C ASN A 66 -6.70 -4.91 -7.00
N LEU A 67 -5.53 -4.30 -6.78
CA LEU A 67 -5.31 -3.47 -5.61
C LEU A 67 -4.24 -2.39 -5.83
N PHE A 68 -4.11 -1.55 -4.81
CA PHE A 68 -2.92 -0.77 -4.54
C PHE A 68 -2.19 -1.36 -3.33
N ALA A 69 -0.86 -1.37 -3.34
CA ALA A 69 -0.04 -1.78 -2.20
C ALA A 69 1.04 -0.72 -1.95
N GLY A 70 1.29 -0.38 -0.68
CA GLY A 70 2.29 0.63 -0.35
C GLY A 70 2.61 0.67 1.13
N SER A 71 3.66 1.42 1.47
CA SER A 71 4.15 1.55 2.84
C SER A 71 4.50 2.99 3.16
N VAL A 72 4.37 3.34 4.44
CA VAL A 72 5.01 4.53 5.02
C VAL A 72 6.24 4.03 5.76
N LEU A 73 7.42 4.54 5.37
CA LEU A 73 8.72 4.06 5.81
C LEU A 73 9.39 5.03 6.78
N PHE A 74 10.34 4.53 7.56
CA PHE A 74 11.23 5.32 8.43
C PHE A 74 10.49 6.20 9.45
N LEU A 75 9.43 5.65 10.05
CA LEU A 75 8.68 6.28 11.12
C LEU A 75 9.42 6.16 12.45
N GLU A 76 9.22 7.14 13.33
CA GLU A 76 9.67 7.04 14.71
C GLU A 76 8.88 5.94 15.44
N PRO A 77 9.52 5.12 16.29
CA PRO A 77 8.83 4.13 17.11
C PRO A 77 7.69 4.75 17.94
N ALA A 78 6.61 3.99 18.14
CA ALA A 78 5.41 4.42 18.88
C ALA A 78 4.69 5.66 18.30
N THR A 79 4.78 5.86 16.98
CA THR A 79 4.01 6.87 16.22
C THR A 79 2.62 6.38 15.82
#